data_AF-A0A917HW49-F1
#
_entry.id   AF-A0A917HW49-F1
#
_cell.length_a   1.000
_cell.length_b   1.000
_cell.length_c   1.000
_cell.angle_alpha   90.00
_cell.angle_beta   90.00
_cell.angle_gamma   90.00
#
_symmetry.space_group_name_H-M   'P 1'
#
loop_
_entity.id
_entity.type
_entity.pdbx_description
1 polymer ?
#
loop_
_entity_poly.entity_id
_entity_poly.type
_entity_poly.pdbx_seq_one_letter_code
_entity_poly.pdbx_strand_id
1 'polypeptide(L)'
;MRKHLTLVVGFLVVFGLSSCTKEYYDIVPNQTFVYTIQPNQWDWDDGVSNQIYYDINLPELTDYYVDQGIVSVSISVDSEVSYNILPATIAGTSYSVNYTTGFVTIYAEDPIFDPDFEVPIPDRTITVKVTLSDSDFIP
;
A
#
# COMPACT_ATOMS: atom_id res chain seq x y z
N MET A 1 -38.93 4.68 50.49
CA MET A 1 -38.23 5.47 49.46
C MET A 1 -36.96 4.81 48.90
N ARG A 2 -36.11 4.14 49.71
CA ARG A 2 -34.88 3.46 49.23
C ARG A 2 -35.07 2.35 48.18
N LYS A 3 -36.19 1.61 48.20
CA LYS A 3 -36.43 0.45 47.30
C LYS A 3 -36.74 0.84 45.84
N HIS A 4 -37.25 2.05 45.61
CA HIS A 4 -37.56 2.52 44.25
C HIS A 4 -36.33 3.07 43.54
N LEU A 5 -35.36 3.60 44.29
CA LEU A 5 -34.11 4.14 43.74
C LEU A 5 -33.23 3.03 43.13
N THR A 6 -33.15 1.87 43.78
CA THR A 6 -32.42 0.71 43.26
C THR A 6 -33.03 0.13 41.98
N LEU A 7 -34.35 0.22 41.82
CA LEU A 7 -35.04 -0.26 40.62
C LEU A 7 -34.78 0.65 39.40
N VAL A 8 -34.78 1.97 39.61
CA VAL A 8 -34.50 2.95 38.55
C VAL A 8 -33.03 2.89 38.10
N VAL A 9 -32.10 2.75 39.04
CA VAL A 9 -30.67 2.60 38.73
C VAL A 9 -30.39 1.27 38.01
N GLY A 10 -31.04 0.18 38.43
CA GLY A 10 -30.93 -1.11 37.74
C GLY A 10 -31.44 -1.07 36.30
N PHE A 11 -32.52 -0.33 36.03
CA PHE A 11 -33.07 -0.17 34.69
C PHE A 11 -32.11 0.62 33.78
N LEU A 12 -31.54 1.73 34.26
CA LEU A 12 -30.58 2.54 33.50
C LEU A 12 -29.32 1.77 33.06
N VAL A 13 -28.84 0.82 33.87
CA VAL A 13 -27.67 -0.01 33.51
C VAL A 13 -28.01 -0.99 32.38
N VAL A 14 -29.22 -1.55 32.35
CA VAL A 14 -29.63 -2.51 31.30
C VAL A 14 -29.83 -1.82 29.95
N PHE A 15 -30.35 -0.59 29.92
CA PHE A 15 -30.50 0.18 28.67
C PHE A 15 -29.22 0.87 28.20
N GLY A 16 -28.29 1.17 29.12
CA GLY A 16 -26.99 1.77 28.76
C GLY A 16 -26.05 0.80 28.03
N LEU A 17 -26.16 -0.50 28.29
CA LEU A 17 -25.32 -1.53 27.66
C LEU A 17 -25.77 -1.91 26.25
N SER A 18 -27.02 -1.59 25.86
CA SER A 18 -27.53 -1.83 24.51
C SER A 18 -27.23 -0.70 23.52
N SER A 19 -26.69 0.44 23.98
CA SER A 19 -26.38 1.60 23.12
C SER A 19 -25.02 1.50 22.42
N CYS A 20 -24.16 0.56 22.81
CA CYS A 20 -22.98 0.19 22.03
C CYS A 20 -23.31 -1.07 21.22
N THR A 21 -24.20 -0.94 20.23
CA THR A 21 -24.22 -1.93 19.14
C THR A 21 -22.95 -1.69 18.34
N LYS A 22 -21.92 -2.50 18.60
CA LYS A 22 -20.74 -2.56 17.73
C LYS A 22 -21.22 -3.09 16.39
N GLU A 23 -21.46 -2.21 15.45
CA GLU A 23 -21.72 -2.59 14.07
C GLU A 23 -20.46 -3.23 13.53
N TYR A 24 -20.52 -4.54 13.29
CA TYR A 24 -19.48 -5.24 12.56
C TYR A 24 -19.70 -4.93 11.09
N TYR A 25 -18.93 -3.98 10.57
CA TYR A 25 -18.75 -3.86 9.13
C TYR A 25 -17.79 -4.98 8.72
N ASP A 26 -18.31 -6.04 8.08
CA ASP A 26 -17.51 -7.08 7.38
C ASP A 26 -16.84 -6.53 6.11
N ILE A 27 -16.65 -5.20 6.04
CA ILE A 27 -15.95 -4.57 4.94
C ILE A 27 -14.47 -4.73 5.28
N VAL A 28 -13.75 -5.45 4.43
CA VAL A 28 -12.29 -5.42 4.42
C VAL A 28 -11.92 -4.27 3.48
N PRO A 29 -11.72 -3.03 3.98
CA PRO A 29 -11.56 -1.86 3.12
C PRO A 29 -10.26 -1.89 2.32
N ASN A 30 -9.35 -2.83 2.66
CA ASN A 30 -8.01 -2.90 2.13
C ASN A 30 -7.77 -4.26 1.48
N GLN A 31 -7.42 -4.27 0.21
CA GLN A 31 -6.98 -5.46 -0.51
C GLN A 31 -5.48 -5.34 -0.75
N THR A 32 -4.70 -6.34 -0.29
CA THR A 32 -3.25 -6.36 -0.48
C THR A 32 -2.85 -7.49 -1.41
N PHE A 33 -2.15 -7.12 -2.47
CA PHE A 33 -1.64 -8.01 -3.50
C PHE A 33 -0.12 -8.14 -3.33
N VAL A 34 0.37 -9.37 -3.35
CA VAL A 34 1.80 -9.69 -3.16
C VAL A 34 2.36 -10.17 -4.49
N TYR A 35 3.43 -9.52 -4.93
CA TYR A 35 4.14 -9.84 -6.16
C TYR A 35 5.61 -10.14 -5.89
N THR A 36 6.21 -10.90 -6.79
CA THR A 36 7.63 -11.22 -6.76
C THR A 36 8.25 -10.79 -8.08
N ILE A 37 9.29 -9.97 -8.00
CA ILE A 37 10.06 -9.49 -9.14
C ILE A 37 11.44 -10.17 -9.11
N GLN A 38 11.74 -10.94 -10.15
CA GLN A 38 13.03 -11.57 -10.34
C GLN A 38 14.00 -10.59 -11.03
N PRO A 39 15.33 -10.73 -10.82
CA PRO A 39 16.34 -9.87 -11.44
C PRO A 39 16.18 -9.71 -12.97
N ASN A 40 15.85 -10.80 -13.67
CA ASN A 40 15.72 -10.83 -15.13
C ASN A 40 14.39 -10.26 -15.67
N GLN A 41 13.53 -9.73 -14.81
CA GLN A 41 12.26 -9.14 -15.21
C GLN A 41 12.30 -7.61 -15.33
N TRP A 42 13.36 -6.97 -14.83
CA TRP A 42 13.53 -5.53 -14.95
C TRP A 42 13.83 -5.15 -16.40
N ASP A 43 13.13 -4.11 -16.87
CA ASP A 43 13.33 -3.51 -18.18
C ASP A 43 14.10 -2.19 -18.02
N TRP A 44 14.87 -1.81 -19.04
CA TRP A 44 15.51 -0.50 -19.10
C TRP A 44 14.56 0.51 -19.72
N ASP A 45 14.46 1.70 -19.12
CA ASP A 45 13.67 2.79 -19.72
C ASP A 45 14.47 3.44 -20.85
N ASP A 46 14.17 3.03 -22.09
CA ASP A 46 14.76 3.55 -23.32
C ASP A 46 14.32 5.02 -23.56
N GLY A 47 14.88 5.97 -22.81
CA GLY A 47 14.55 7.39 -22.96
C GLY A 47 14.92 8.28 -21.77
N VAL A 48 15.07 7.68 -20.59
CA VAL A 48 15.57 8.33 -19.39
C VAL A 48 16.93 7.71 -19.07
N SER A 49 17.98 8.53 -18.96
CA SER A 49 19.32 8.01 -18.66
C SER A 49 19.26 7.10 -17.44
N ASN A 50 19.64 5.83 -17.64
CA ASN A 50 20.03 4.91 -16.58
C ASN A 50 18.95 4.51 -15.57
N GLN A 51 17.69 4.53 -15.97
CA GLN A 51 16.58 4.05 -15.14
C GLN A 51 16.16 2.64 -15.57
N ILE A 52 15.85 1.79 -14.60
CA ILE A 52 15.16 0.52 -14.83
C ILE A 52 13.77 0.56 -14.22
N TYR A 53 12.86 -0.23 -14.77
CA TYR A 53 11.50 -0.30 -14.28
C TYR A 53 10.93 -1.71 -14.36
N TYR A 54 9.81 -1.90 -13.65
CA TYR A 54 8.98 -3.10 -13.77
C TYR A 54 7.51 -2.73 -13.63
N ASP A 55 6.69 -3.22 -14.57
CA ASP A 55 5.25 -3.05 -14.56
C ASP A 55 4.56 -4.24 -13.90
N ILE A 56 3.84 -3.95 -12.81
CA ILE A 56 2.94 -4.88 -12.16
C ILE A 56 1.56 -4.73 -12.79
N ASN A 57 1.09 -5.76 -13.47
CA ASN A 57 -0.30 -5.87 -13.91
C ASN A 57 -1.22 -6.14 -12.69
N LEU A 58 -2.09 -5.19 -12.40
CA LEU A 58 -3.05 -5.21 -11.28
C LEU A 58 -4.43 -4.73 -11.77
N PRO A 59 -5.22 -5.62 -12.41
CA PRO A 59 -6.54 -5.27 -12.96
C PRO A 59 -7.54 -4.72 -11.93
N GLU A 60 -7.35 -5.02 -10.65
CA GLU A 60 -8.16 -4.53 -9.54
C GLU A 60 -7.94 -3.04 -9.23
N LEU A 61 -6.84 -2.45 -9.71
CA LEU A 61 -6.59 -1.02 -9.65
C LEU A 61 -7.44 -0.33 -10.74
N THR A 62 -8.71 -0.12 -10.41
CA THR A 62 -9.69 0.57 -11.26
C THR A 62 -9.56 2.10 -11.15
N ASP A 63 -10.25 2.84 -12.03
CA ASP A 63 -10.33 4.31 -12.01
C ASP A 63 -10.74 4.86 -10.63
N TYR A 64 -11.55 4.11 -9.87
CA TYR A 64 -11.89 4.46 -8.49
C TYR A 64 -10.66 4.74 -7.61
N TYR A 65 -9.62 3.91 -7.72
CA TYR A 65 -8.40 4.07 -6.92
C TYR A 65 -7.48 5.18 -7.45
N VAL A 66 -7.62 5.56 -8.72
CA VAL A 66 -6.91 6.70 -9.30
C VAL A 66 -7.58 8.01 -8.88
N ASP A 67 -8.91 8.04 -8.86
CA ASP A 67 -9.68 9.27 -8.60
C ASP A 67 -9.85 9.58 -7.11
N GLN A 68 -10.02 8.56 -6.27
CA GLN A 68 -10.34 8.77 -4.85
C GLN A 68 -9.77 7.72 -3.87
N GLY A 69 -9.50 6.51 -4.31
CA GLY A 69 -8.92 5.48 -3.45
C GLY A 69 -7.45 5.76 -3.10
N ILE A 70 -6.87 4.89 -2.30
CA ILE A 70 -5.45 4.98 -1.92
C ILE A 70 -4.71 3.75 -2.46
N VAL A 71 -3.59 4.00 -3.13
CA VAL A 71 -2.63 2.97 -3.55
C VAL A 71 -1.38 3.12 -2.70
N SER A 72 -1.05 2.11 -1.91
CA SER A 72 0.15 2.06 -1.07
C SER A 72 1.06 0.93 -1.54
N VAL A 73 2.35 1.22 -1.73
CA VAL A 73 3.32 0.24 -2.20
C VAL A 73 4.48 0.12 -1.22
N SER A 74 4.87 -1.12 -0.93
CA SER A 74 6.06 -1.42 -0.14
C SER A 74 6.84 -2.58 -0.73
N ILE A 75 8.16 -2.57 -0.57
CA ILE A 75 9.05 -3.59 -1.11
C ILE A 75 9.95 -4.19 -0.03
N SER A 76 10.25 -5.48 -0.19
CA SER A 76 11.24 -6.20 0.59
C SER A 76 12.36 -6.69 -0.32
N VAL A 77 13.59 -6.43 0.11
CA VAL A 77 14.84 -6.84 -0.55
C VAL A 77 15.62 -7.87 0.29
N ASP A 78 15.00 -8.38 1.35
CA ASP A 78 15.60 -9.20 2.40
C ASP A 78 14.76 -10.44 2.73
N SER A 79 14.13 -11.02 1.71
CA SER A 79 13.28 -12.22 1.84
C SER A 79 12.12 -12.03 2.83
N GLU A 80 11.45 -10.89 2.73
CA GLU A 80 10.26 -10.51 3.52
C GLU A 80 10.52 -10.34 5.03
N VAL A 81 11.79 -10.24 5.44
CA VAL A 81 12.15 -9.92 6.84
C VAL A 81 11.73 -8.50 7.20
N SER A 82 11.87 -7.55 6.28
CA SER A 82 11.42 -6.17 6.44
C SER A 82 10.87 -5.59 5.13
N TYR A 83 10.09 -4.52 5.26
CA TYR A 83 9.49 -3.82 4.13
C TYR A 83 9.80 -2.32 4.22
N ASN A 84 10.22 -1.74 3.09
CA ASN A 84 10.36 -0.31 2.90
C ASN A 84 9.11 0.19 2.18
N ILE A 85 8.46 1.22 2.73
CA ILE A 85 7.37 1.92 2.06
C ILE A 85 7.99 2.78 0.95
N LEU A 86 7.43 2.75 -0.25
CA LEU A 86 7.93 3.54 -1.37
C LEU A 86 7.28 4.93 -1.40
N PRO A 87 8.01 5.98 -1.83
CA PRO A 87 9.40 5.94 -2.32
C PRO A 87 10.45 5.78 -1.21
N ALA A 88 11.58 5.12 -1.54
CA ALA A 88 12.70 4.93 -0.61
C ALA A 88 14.03 4.70 -1.33
N THR A 89 15.14 5.14 -0.72
CA THR A 89 16.49 4.77 -1.16
C THR A 89 16.99 3.57 -0.39
N ILE A 90 17.33 2.49 -1.10
CA ILE A 90 17.76 1.22 -0.52
C ILE A 90 19.09 0.84 -1.15
N ALA A 91 20.11 0.65 -0.31
CA ALA A 91 21.45 0.26 -0.74
C ALA A 91 22.06 1.16 -1.85
N GLY A 92 21.69 2.45 -1.89
CA GLY A 92 22.21 3.40 -2.88
C GLY A 92 21.36 3.55 -4.14
N THR A 93 20.28 2.78 -4.30
CA THR A 93 19.32 2.92 -5.41
C THR A 93 18.03 3.57 -4.92
N SER A 94 17.54 4.58 -5.63
CA SER A 94 16.26 5.23 -5.35
C SER A 94 15.14 4.42 -6.00
N TYR A 95 14.12 4.04 -5.24
CA TYR A 95 12.94 3.37 -5.74
C TYR A 95 11.74 4.31 -5.65
N SER A 96 11.04 4.48 -6.76
CA SER A 96 9.83 5.29 -6.86
C SER A 96 8.70 4.49 -7.51
N VAL A 97 7.47 4.99 -7.39
CA VAL A 97 6.27 4.32 -7.88
C VAL A 97 5.40 5.30 -8.62
N ASN A 98 4.90 4.87 -9.77
CA ASN A 98 3.75 5.46 -10.43
C ASN A 98 2.66 4.41 -10.60
N TYR A 99 1.41 4.84 -10.74
CA TYR A 99 0.32 3.93 -11.06
C TYR A 99 -0.69 4.59 -11.98
N THR A 100 -1.34 3.76 -12.77
CA THR A 100 -2.47 4.09 -13.64
C THR A 100 -3.45 2.92 -13.60
N THR A 101 -4.67 3.09 -14.13
CA THR A 101 -5.68 2.03 -14.16
C THR A 101 -5.09 0.73 -14.70
N GLY A 102 -5.14 -0.33 -13.90
CA GLY A 102 -4.63 -1.66 -14.23
C GLY A 102 -3.14 -1.90 -13.98
N PHE A 103 -2.34 -0.88 -13.63
CA PHE A 103 -0.89 -1.00 -13.57
C PHE A 103 -0.24 -0.21 -12.43
N VAL A 104 0.78 -0.81 -11.82
CA VAL A 104 1.72 -0.13 -10.93
C VAL A 104 3.12 -0.30 -11.50
N THR A 105 3.78 0.80 -11.79
CA THR A 105 5.17 0.82 -12.28
C THR A 105 6.11 1.16 -11.13
N ILE A 106 7.08 0.30 -10.88
CA ILE A 106 8.17 0.57 -9.94
C ILE A 106 9.40 0.95 -10.75
N TYR A 107 9.96 2.10 -10.44
CA TYR A 107 11.21 2.57 -11.02
C TYR A 107 12.35 2.39 -10.02
N ALA A 108 13.53 2.08 -10.54
CA ALA A 108 14.78 2.14 -9.80
C ALA A 108 15.76 3.04 -10.55
N GLU A 109 16.26 4.06 -9.86
CA GLU A 109 17.06 5.13 -10.44
C GLU A 109 18.23 5.53 -9.52
N ASP A 110 19.18 6.28 -10.06
CA ASP A 110 20.25 6.89 -9.27
C ASP A 110 19.66 8.02 -8.42
N PRO A 111 19.83 8.04 -7.08
CA PRO A 111 19.25 9.06 -6.22
C PRO A 111 19.63 10.51 -6.56
N ILE A 112 20.74 10.72 -7.30
CA ILE A 112 21.19 12.06 -7.71
C ILE A 112 21.02 12.32 -9.21
N PHE A 113 20.41 11.40 -9.97
CA PHE A 113 20.21 11.49 -11.41
C PHE A 113 21.50 11.80 -12.19
N ASP A 114 22.60 11.10 -11.90
CA ASP A 114 23.82 11.18 -12.69
C ASP A 114 23.60 10.52 -14.08
N PRO A 115 23.66 11.30 -15.18
CA PRO A 115 23.41 10.76 -16.52
C PRO A 115 24.50 9.78 -16.98
N ASP A 116 25.64 9.70 -16.29
CA ASP A 116 26.75 8.80 -16.63
C ASP A 116 26.77 7.52 -15.75
N PHE A 117 25.85 7.39 -14.79
CA PHE A 117 25.77 6.22 -13.90
C PHE A 117 24.62 5.29 -14.27
N GLU A 118 24.93 4.09 -14.76
CA GLU A 118 23.95 3.02 -14.99
C GLU A 118 23.52 2.35 -13.66
N VAL A 119 22.22 2.40 -13.36
CA VAL A 119 21.67 1.74 -12.17
C VAL A 119 21.70 0.24 -12.36
N PRO A 120 22.38 -0.52 -11.48
CA PRO A 120 22.46 -1.96 -11.65
C PRO A 120 21.09 -2.61 -11.41
N ILE A 121 20.76 -3.58 -12.25
CA ILE A 121 19.63 -4.48 -12.01
C ILE A 121 19.83 -5.16 -10.64
N PRO A 122 18.81 -5.20 -9.75
CA PRO A 122 18.91 -5.85 -8.46
C PRO A 122 19.36 -7.32 -8.60
N ASP A 123 20.36 -7.71 -7.82
CA ASP A 123 20.96 -9.06 -7.85
C ASP A 123 20.13 -10.14 -7.15
N ARG A 124 18.93 -9.77 -6.69
CA ARG A 124 18.07 -10.57 -5.83
C ARG A 124 16.61 -10.39 -6.19
N THR A 125 15.83 -11.36 -5.76
CA THR A 125 14.37 -11.29 -5.83
C THR A 125 13.84 -10.22 -4.89
N ILE A 126 12.91 -9.41 -5.39
CA ILE A 126 12.21 -8.37 -4.62
C ILE A 126 10.75 -8.80 -4.43
N THR A 127 10.25 -8.74 -3.19
CA THR A 127 8.82 -8.94 -2.90
C THR A 127 8.14 -7.60 -2.78
N VAL A 128 7.04 -7.40 -3.48
CA VAL A 128 6.27 -6.15 -3.49
C VAL A 128 4.90 -6.42 -2.89
N LYS A 129 4.44 -5.51 -2.04
CA LYS A 129 3.05 -5.42 -1.60
C LYS A 129 2.43 -4.16 -2.19
N VAL A 130 1.34 -4.34 -2.93
CA VAL A 130 0.45 -3.26 -3.37
C VAL A 130 -0.84 -3.37 -2.58
N THR A 131 -1.18 -2.35 -1.81
CA THR A 131 -2.42 -2.28 -1.05
C THR A 131 -3.34 -1.23 -1.69
N LEU A 132 -4.53 -1.68 -2.08
CA LEU A 132 -5.63 -0.84 -2.51
C LEU A 132 -6.57 -0.63 -1.32
N SER A 133 -6.82 0.63 -0.99
CA SER A 133 -7.63 1.03 0.16
C SER A 133 -8.77 1.93 -0.28
N ASP A 134 -9.98 1.58 0.15
CA ASP A 134 -11.15 2.44 0.01
C ASP A 134 -10.93 3.75 0.78
N SER A 135 -11.35 4.85 0.18
CA SER A 135 -11.16 6.19 0.72
C SER A 135 -12.32 7.09 0.33
N ASP A 136 -12.79 7.87 1.30
CA ASP A 136 -13.81 8.89 1.09
C ASP A 136 -13.14 10.20 0.66
N PHE A 137 -13.56 10.71 -0.50
CA PHE A 137 -13.13 12.03 -0.97
C PHE A 137 -13.84 13.13 -0.16
N ILE A 138 -13.06 13.97 0.52
CA ILE A 138 -13.56 15.15 1.23
C ILE A 138 -13.17 16.40 0.42
N PRO A 139 -14.14 17.13 -0.18
CA PRO A 139 -13.89 18.33 -0.98
C PRO A 139 -13.51 19.57 -0.17
#